data_AF-A0A917WXT0-F1
#
_entry.id   AF-A0A917WXT0-F1
#
_cell.length_a   1.000
_cell.length_b   1.000
_cell.length_c   1.000
_cell.angle_alpha   90.00
_cell.angle_beta   90.00
_cell.angle_gamma   90.00
#
_symmetry.space_group_name_H-M   'P 1'
#
loop_
_entity.id
_entity.type
_entity.pdbx_description
1 polymer ?
#
loop_
_entity_poly.entity_id
_entity_poly.type
_entity_poly.pdbx_seq_one_letter_code
_entity_poly.pdbx_strand_id
1 'polypeptide(L)'
;MRDEDRDPGTENFINSLPLLQTKIYKFMRYKYEVLTNDGENYEVESIDPLIAKMASKEFSITEDEAADLYIATGNQIHKFHMERLHN
;
A
#
# COMPACT_ATOMS: atom_id res chain seq x y z
N MET A 1 4.66 8.23 10.02
CA MET A 1 5.53 8.97 9.08
C MET A 1 4.65 9.95 8.30
N ARG A 2 4.96 11.26 8.26
CA ARG A 2 4.10 12.24 7.56
C ARG A 2 4.33 12.15 6.05
N ASP A 3 3.34 12.51 5.24
CA ASP A 3 3.44 12.53 3.77
C ASP A 3 4.68 13.30 3.25
N GLU A 4 5.19 14.23 4.04
CA GLU A 4 6.36 15.08 3.77
C GLU A 4 7.71 14.32 3.82
N ASP A 5 7.78 13.16 4.48
CA ASP A 5 9.00 12.33 4.59
C ASP A 5 9.09 11.25 3.49
N ARG A 6 8.08 11.16 2.60
CA ARG A 6 7.96 10.11 1.58
C ARG A 6 8.77 10.49 0.32
N ASP A 7 9.43 9.52 -0.32
CA ASP A 7 10.18 9.76 -1.57
C ASP A 7 9.23 10.29 -2.67
N PRO A 8 9.44 11.53 -3.17
CA PRO A 8 8.59 12.11 -4.21
C PRO A 8 8.57 11.28 -5.49
N GLY A 9 9.67 10.59 -5.82
CA GLY A 9 9.76 9.72 -6.98
C GLY A 9 8.79 8.53 -6.87
N THR A 10 8.77 7.87 -5.72
CA THR A 10 7.85 6.77 -5.43
C THR A 10 6.40 7.21 -5.37
N GLU A 11 6.08 8.37 -4.76
CA GLU A 11 4.71 8.88 -4.75
C GLU A 11 4.21 9.21 -6.16
N ASN A 12 5.07 9.81 -7.01
CA ASN A 12 4.73 10.05 -8.40
C ASN A 12 4.50 8.76 -9.19
N PHE A 13 5.32 7.72 -8.95
CA PHE A 13 5.11 6.40 -9.54
C PHE A 13 3.76 5.81 -9.09
N ILE A 14 3.47 5.80 -7.79
CA ILE A 14 2.19 5.32 -7.24
C ILE A 14 1.00 6.08 -7.84
N ASN A 15 1.13 7.40 -8.04
CA ASN A 15 0.10 8.24 -8.66
C ASN A 15 -0.07 7.97 -10.17
N SER A 16 0.92 7.37 -10.82
CA SER A 16 0.87 7.01 -12.24
C SER A 16 0.19 5.66 -12.51
N LEU A 17 -0.02 4.85 -11.47
CA LEU A 17 -0.71 3.56 -11.54
C LEU A 17 -2.23 3.74 -11.79
N PRO A 18 -2.94 2.66 -12.18
CA PRO A 18 -4.39 2.70 -12.31
C PRO A 18 -5.08 3.27 -11.07
N LEU A 19 -6.06 4.15 -11.27
CA LEU A 19 -6.71 4.92 -10.20
C LEU A 19 -7.19 4.05 -9.02
N LEU A 20 -7.80 2.90 -9.32
CA LEU A 20 -8.27 1.96 -8.30
C LEU A 20 -7.10 1.36 -7.49
N GLN A 21 -6.04 0.94 -8.18
CA GLN A 21 -4.83 0.40 -7.57
C GLN A 21 -4.15 1.44 -6.66
N THR A 22 -3.98 2.68 -7.14
CA THR A 22 -3.44 3.79 -6.35
C THR A 22 -4.26 4.04 -5.09
N LYS A 23 -5.59 4.07 -5.21
CA LYS A 23 -6.50 4.33 -4.08
C LYS A 23 -6.44 3.20 -3.04
N ILE A 24 -6.47 1.95 -3.47
CA ILE A 24 -6.38 0.77 -2.58
C ILE A 24 -5.04 0.77 -1.87
N TYR A 25 -3.94 0.95 -2.60
CA TYR A 25 -2.61 0.94 -2.01
C TYR A 25 -2.44 2.03 -0.95
N LYS A 26 -2.83 3.27 -1.27
CA LYS A 26 -2.75 4.40 -0.32
C LYS A 26 -3.67 4.19 0.89
N PHE A 27 -4.87 3.67 0.67
CA PHE A 27 -5.81 3.38 1.75
C PHE A 27 -5.23 2.32 2.70
N MET A 28 -4.78 1.19 2.16
CA MET A 28 -4.22 0.10 2.98
C MET A 28 -2.97 0.56 3.70
N ARG A 29 -2.03 1.24 3.01
CA ARG A 29 -0.83 1.85 3.63
C ARG A 29 -1.18 2.74 4.81
N TYR A 30 -2.15 3.64 4.64
CA TYR A 30 -2.61 4.51 5.74
C TYR A 30 -3.20 3.71 6.90
N LYS A 31 -3.99 2.66 6.63
CA LYS A 31 -4.52 1.79 7.69
C LYS A 31 -3.43 1.04 8.42
N TYR A 32 -2.39 0.59 7.73
CA TYR A 32 -1.21 0.00 8.36
C TYR A 32 -0.57 0.99 9.32
N GLU A 33 -0.26 2.21 8.88
CA GLU A 33 0.36 3.23 9.73
C GLU A 33 -0.47 3.53 10.99
N VAL A 34 -1.79 3.68 10.83
CA VAL A 34 -2.71 3.97 11.95
C VAL A 34 -2.84 2.80 12.92
N LEU A 35 -2.98 1.57 12.43
CA LEU A 35 -3.22 0.39 13.28
C LEU A 35 -1.95 -0.13 13.94
N THR A 36 -0.81 0.03 13.28
CA THR A 36 0.48 -0.48 13.76
C THR A 36 1.27 0.55 14.55
N ASN A 37 0.79 1.79 14.69
CA ASN A 37 1.59 2.91 15.21
C ASN A 37 2.92 3.04 14.46
N ASP A 38 2.88 3.25 13.14
CA ASP A 38 4.06 3.29 12.26
C ASP A 38 4.93 2.01 12.30
N GLY A 39 4.31 0.85 12.54
CA GLY A 39 4.97 -0.46 12.55
C GLY A 39 5.42 -0.95 13.93
N GLU A 40 5.26 -0.16 14.99
CA GLU A 40 5.66 -0.55 16.35
C GLU A 40 4.86 -1.74 16.91
N ASN A 41 3.59 -1.86 16.53
CA ASN A 41 2.64 -2.87 17.02
C ASN A 41 2.14 -3.80 15.91
N TYR A 42 3.01 -4.14 14.94
CA TYR A 42 2.59 -4.94 13.80
C TYR A 42 2.37 -6.42 14.16
N GLU A 43 1.11 -6.84 14.16
CA GLU A 43 0.67 -8.23 14.27
C GLU A 43 0.07 -8.72 12.95
N VAL A 44 0.87 -9.39 12.12
CA VAL A 44 0.47 -9.86 10.76
C VAL A 44 -0.86 -10.61 10.76
N GLU A 45 -1.05 -11.56 11.67
CA GLU A 45 -2.21 -12.46 11.70
C GLU A 45 -3.54 -11.75 11.96
N SER A 46 -3.51 -10.57 12.59
CA SER A 46 -4.70 -9.78 12.92
C SER A 46 -4.85 -8.56 12.03
N ILE A 47 -3.75 -7.92 11.63
CA ILE A 47 -3.74 -6.63 10.93
C ILE A 47 -3.96 -6.80 9.44
N ASP A 48 -3.34 -7.78 8.78
CA ASP A 48 -3.47 -7.97 7.32
C ASP A 48 -4.91 -8.32 6.91
N PRO A 49 -5.58 -9.32 7.52
CA PRO A 49 -6.96 -9.64 7.18
C PRO A 49 -7.91 -8.48 7.52
N LEU A 50 -7.66 -7.74 8.60
CA LEU A 50 -8.48 -6.61 9.00
C LEU A 50 -8.42 -5.47 7.98
N ILE A 51 -7.22 -5.14 7.50
CA ILE A 51 -7.03 -4.06 6.51
C ILE A 51 -7.58 -4.47 5.15
N ALA A 52 -7.36 -5.71 4.72
CA ALA A 52 -7.96 -6.26 3.51
C ALA A 52 -9.50 -6.19 3.56
N LYS A 53 -10.10 -6.53 4.71
CA LYS A 53 -11.53 -6.39 4.98
C LYS A 53 -12.04 -4.95 5.00
N MET A 54 -11.22 -3.99 5.41
CA MET A 54 -11.58 -2.57 5.32
C MET A 54 -11.56 -2.09 3.87
N ALA A 55 -10.55 -2.48 3.11
CA ALA A 55 -10.40 -2.11 1.70
C ALA A 55 -11.49 -2.76 0.82
N SER A 56 -11.83 -4.01 1.08
CA SER A 56 -12.90 -4.72 0.36
C SER A 56 -14.24 -3.99 0.47
N LYS A 57 -14.59 -3.53 1.67
CA LYS A 57 -15.79 -2.73 1.93
C LYS A 57 -15.76 -1.35 1.29
N GLU A 58 -14.62 -0.66 1.38
CA GLU A 58 -14.47 0.71 0.86
C GLU A 58 -14.55 0.73 -0.68
N PHE A 59 -13.94 -0.25 -1.34
CA PHE A 59 -13.81 -0.28 -2.80
C PHE A 59 -14.75 -1.26 -3.50
N SER A 60 -15.62 -1.95 -2.75
CA SER A 60 -16.54 -2.98 -3.28
C SER A 60 -15.83 -4.08 -4.07
N ILE A 61 -14.68 -4.53 -3.57
CA ILE A 61 -13.90 -5.65 -4.09
C ILE A 61 -13.82 -6.77 -3.05
N THR A 62 -13.24 -7.91 -3.38
CA THR A 62 -12.98 -8.98 -2.40
C THR A 62 -11.76 -8.66 -1.52
N GLU A 63 -11.68 -9.31 -0.35
CA GLU A 63 -10.53 -9.19 0.55
C GLU A 63 -9.24 -9.67 -0.14
N ASP A 64 -9.34 -10.77 -0.89
CA ASP A 64 -8.23 -11.33 -1.67
C ASP A 64 -7.77 -10.37 -2.77
N GLU A 65 -8.70 -9.77 -3.54
CA GLU A 65 -8.33 -8.77 -4.56
C GLU A 65 -7.64 -7.54 -3.95
N ALA A 66 -8.08 -7.09 -2.77
CA ALA A 66 -7.44 -5.98 -2.07
C ALA A 66 -6.00 -6.32 -1.68
N ALA A 67 -5.80 -7.52 -1.11
CA ALA A 67 -4.48 -8.02 -0.73
C ALA A 67 -3.56 -8.19 -1.95
N ASP A 68 -4.06 -8.81 -3.02
CA ASP A 68 -3.32 -9.02 -4.27
C ASP A 68 -2.89 -7.70 -4.90
N LEU A 69 -3.78 -6.70 -4.94
CA LEU A 69 -3.46 -5.37 -5.47
C LEU A 69 -2.41 -4.66 -4.61
N TYR A 70 -2.46 -4.81 -3.29
CA TYR A 70 -1.47 -4.24 -2.39
C TYR A 70 -0.08 -4.86 -2.63
N ILE A 71 0.00 -6.19 -2.68
CA ILE A 71 1.24 -6.95 -2.94
C ILE A 71 1.79 -6.61 -4.33
N ALA A 72 0.94 -6.62 -5.36
CA ALA A 72 1.33 -6.29 -6.73
C ALA A 72 1.91 -4.87 -6.82
N THR A 73 1.29 -3.90 -6.14
CA THR A 73 1.80 -2.52 -6.10
C THR A 73 3.13 -2.43 -5.36
N GLY A 74 3.29 -3.13 -4.23
CA GLY A 74 4.57 -3.23 -3.52
C GLY A 74 5.69 -3.77 -4.41
N ASN A 75 5.42 -4.82 -5.18
CA ASN A 75 6.37 -5.39 -6.14
C ASN A 75 6.73 -4.41 -7.27
N GLN A 76 5.74 -3.66 -7.78
CA GLN A 76 5.97 -2.61 -8.79
C GLN A 76 6.86 -1.48 -8.25
N ILE A 77 6.63 -1.04 -7.01
CA ILE A 77 7.46 -0.04 -6.33
C ILE A 77 8.88 -0.57 -6.14
N HIS A 78 9.03 -1.83 -5.67
CA HIS A 78 10.34 -2.45 -5.51
C HIS A 78 11.10 -2.50 -6.83
N LYS A 79 10.44 -2.90 -7.92
CA LYS A 79 11.02 -2.91 -9.27
C LYS A 79 11.44 -1.50 -9.73
N PHE A 80 10.59 -0.50 -9.52
CA PHE A 80 10.90 0.90 -9.83
C PHE A 80 12.16 1.38 -9.08
N HIS A 81 12.31 1.03 -7.81
CA HIS A 81 13.53 1.35 -7.05
C HIS A 81 14.77 0.62 -7.60
N MET A 82 14.63 -0.65 -7.97
CA MET A 82 15.73 -1.40 -8.58
C MET A 82 16.16 -0.80 -9.93
N GLU A 83 15.22 -0.35 -10.76
CA GLU A 83 15.52 0.30 -12.04
C GLU A 83 16.17 1.68 -11.87
N ARG A 84 15.80 2.42 -10.81
CA ARG A 84 16.41 3.71 -10.47
C ARG A 84 17.84 3.59 -9.95
N LEU A 85 18.20 2.48 -9.31
CA LEU A 85 19.55 2.26 -8.76
C LEU A 85 20.57 1.82 -9.81
N HIS A 86 20.10 1.33 -10.97
CA HIS A 86 20.96 0.85 -12.06
C HIS A 86 21.19 1.86 -13.20
N ASN A 87 20.60 3.06 -13.10
CA ASN A 87 20.77 4.17 -14.05
C ASN A 87 21.44 5.37 -13.37
#